data_AF-A0A7C9PQH7-F1
#
_entry.id   AF-A0A7C9PQH7-F1
#
_cell.length_a   1.000
_cell.length_b   1.000
_cell.length_c   1.000
_cell.angle_alpha   90.00
_cell.angle_beta   90.00
_cell.angle_gamma   90.00
#
_symmetry.space_group_name_H-M   'P 1'
#
loop_
_entity.id
_entity.type
_entity.pdbx_description
1 polymer ?
#
loop_
_entity_poly.entity_id
_entity_poly.type
_entity_poly.pdbx_seq_one_letter_code
_entity_poly.pdbx_strand_id
1 'polypeptide(L)'
;MFLNLSKIAKQNSKQLLVGGLLLATGSLLLLNLRTKIPQKSKLDPELFCEEMVLPKAELSGEQLAKLLTVPEPSARSKVQEVVKQPYCRLPSLSVRAGAITERDAYPLAFDTQTWLVILYEGENYVGYGFKRF
;
A
#
# COMPACT_ATOMS: atom_id res chain seq x y z
N MET A 1 39.54 70.28 -45.08
CA MET A 1 40.61 70.06 -44.08
C MET A 1 41.20 68.69 -44.37
N PHE A 2 42.43 68.67 -44.87
CA PHE A 2 43.19 67.44 -45.14
C PHE A 2 43.56 66.79 -43.79
N LEU A 3 43.54 65.46 -43.73
CA LEU A 3 44.71 64.65 -43.37
C LEU A 3 44.47 63.19 -43.75
N ASN A 4 45.48 62.65 -44.41
CA ASN A 4 45.69 61.29 -44.85
C ASN A 4 46.74 60.64 -43.91
N LEU A 5 47.03 59.35 -44.12
CA LEU A 5 47.97 58.45 -43.41
C LEU A 5 47.39 57.81 -42.13
N SER A 6 47.47 56.50 -41.89
CA SER A 6 48.38 55.44 -42.34
C SER A 6 47.65 54.07 -42.30
N LYS A 7 47.60 53.29 -43.38
CA LYS A 7 48.48 52.14 -43.73
C LYS A 7 48.55 50.99 -42.69
N ILE A 8 48.32 49.78 -43.24
CA ILE A 8 48.78 48.43 -42.79
C ILE A 8 47.80 47.73 -41.83
N ALA A 9 47.34 46.48 -41.99
CA ALA A 9 47.75 45.36 -42.84
C ALA A 9 46.54 44.51 -43.28
N LYS A 10 46.62 43.97 -44.49
CA LYS A 10 45.85 42.81 -44.93
C LYS A 10 46.51 41.56 -44.35
N GLN A 11 45.84 40.83 -43.47
CA GLN A 11 46.34 39.54 -42.99
C GLN A 11 45.27 38.45 -43.17
N ASN A 12 45.51 37.58 -44.14
CA ASN A 12 44.82 36.31 -44.29
C ASN A 12 45.10 35.45 -43.05
N SER A 13 44.09 35.21 -42.22
CA SER A 13 44.15 34.18 -41.18
C SER A 13 43.14 33.09 -41.51
N LYS A 14 43.66 32.00 -42.07
CA LYS A 14 42.97 30.72 -42.18
C LYS A 14 42.89 30.08 -40.79
N GLN A 15 42.05 30.58 -39.88
CA GLN A 15 41.72 29.87 -38.64
C GLN A 15 40.32 30.28 -38.16
N LEU A 16 39.29 29.59 -38.65
CA LEU A 16 38.00 29.49 -37.97
C LEU A 16 37.64 27.99 -37.92
N LEU A 17 38.34 27.27 -37.05
CA LEU A 17 37.99 25.94 -36.58
C LEU A 17 37.92 26.01 -35.06
N VAL A 18 36.91 26.68 -34.49
CA VAL A 18 36.51 26.47 -33.10
C VAL A 18 35.03 26.81 -32.97
N GLY A 19 34.27 25.87 -32.41
CA GLY A 19 33.06 26.20 -31.66
C GLY A 19 31.76 25.84 -32.36
N GLY A 20 31.26 24.64 -32.10
CA GLY A 20 29.87 24.35 -32.42
C GLY A 20 29.46 22.89 -32.42
N LEU A 21 29.85 22.09 -31.41
CA LEU A 21 29.15 20.81 -31.22
C LEU A 21 29.34 20.22 -29.81
N LEU A 22 28.72 20.81 -28.80
CA LEU A 22 28.46 20.12 -27.53
C LEU A 22 27.13 20.58 -26.91
N LEU A 23 26.01 20.25 -27.55
CA LEU A 23 24.70 20.23 -26.90
C LEU A 23 23.91 19.00 -27.39
N ALA A 24 24.44 17.81 -27.12
CA ALA A 24 23.72 16.54 -27.38
C ALA A 24 23.93 15.50 -26.26
N THR A 25 24.19 15.95 -25.03
CA THR A 25 24.38 15.05 -23.87
C THR A 25 23.41 15.30 -22.71
N GLY A 26 22.44 16.21 -22.85
CA GLY A 26 21.52 16.58 -21.77
C GLY A 26 20.26 15.71 -21.66
N SER A 27 19.81 15.08 -22.76
CA SER A 27 18.50 14.42 -22.81
C SER A 27 18.50 12.96 -22.32
N LEU A 28 19.67 12.32 -22.14
CA LEU A 28 19.74 10.94 -21.64
C LEU A 28 19.71 10.81 -20.11
N LEU A 29 19.72 11.93 -19.37
CA LEU A 29 19.67 11.94 -17.90
C LEU A 29 18.24 11.97 -17.33
N LEU A 30 17.21 12.25 -18.14
CA LEU A 30 15.82 12.29 -17.68
C LEU A 30 15.12 10.92 -17.72
N LEU A 31 15.68 9.91 -18.38
CA LEU A 31 15.10 8.56 -18.45
C LEU A 31 15.42 7.67 -17.23
N ASN A 32 16.31 8.12 -16.34
CA ASN A 32 16.65 7.39 -15.11
C ASN A 32 15.79 7.77 -13.89
N LEU A 33 14.86 8.73 -14.02
CA LEU A 33 13.74 8.86 -13.08
C LEU A 33 12.67 7.81 -13.42
N ARG A 34 13.08 6.55 -13.48
CA ARG A 34 12.16 5.43 -13.31
C ARG A 34 11.72 5.50 -11.86
N THR A 35 10.62 6.22 -11.64
CA THR A 35 9.91 6.30 -10.37
C THR A 35 9.97 4.94 -9.70
N LYS A 36 10.71 4.84 -8.58
CA LYS A 36 10.59 3.71 -7.67
C LYS A 36 9.12 3.69 -7.25
N ILE A 37 8.34 2.86 -7.92
CA ILE A 37 6.98 2.56 -7.50
C ILE A 37 7.12 2.12 -6.05
N PRO A 38 6.53 2.82 -5.08
CA PRO A 38 6.60 2.41 -3.69
C PRO A 38 6.03 0.99 -3.65
N GLN A 39 6.93 0.04 -3.41
CA GLN A 39 6.58 -1.36 -3.27
C GLN A 39 5.64 -1.41 -2.08
N LYS A 40 4.35 -1.66 -2.35
CA LYS A 40 3.29 -1.77 -1.34
C LYS A 40 3.83 -2.68 -0.24
N SER A 41 4.18 -2.11 0.92
CA SER A 41 4.85 -2.85 1.99
C SER A 41 3.96 -4.03 2.34
N LYS A 42 4.49 -5.25 2.17
CA LYS A 42 3.76 -6.46 2.55
C LYS A 42 3.51 -6.35 4.05
N LEU A 43 2.25 -6.26 4.43
CA LEU A 43 1.83 -6.22 5.83
C LEU A 43 2.38 -7.47 6.53
N ASP A 44 3.01 -7.28 7.69
CA ASP A 44 3.57 -8.38 8.50
C ASP A 44 2.52 -8.83 9.55
N PRO A 45 1.90 -10.00 9.39
CA PRO A 45 0.90 -10.50 10.32
C PRO A 45 1.42 -10.78 11.72
N GLU A 46 2.73 -11.02 11.87
CA GLU A 46 3.35 -11.32 13.16
C GLU A 46 3.27 -10.15 14.15
N LEU A 47 3.04 -8.94 13.65
CA LEU A 47 2.93 -7.74 14.48
C LEU A 47 1.57 -7.58 15.18
N PHE A 48 0.53 -8.29 14.73
CA PHE A 48 -0.84 -8.10 15.25
C PHE A 48 -1.64 -9.39 15.48
N CYS A 49 -1.23 -10.51 14.90
CA CYS A 49 -1.82 -11.81 15.19
C CYS A 49 -1.25 -12.36 16.50
N GLU A 50 -2.11 -12.68 17.46
CA GLU A 50 -1.72 -13.43 18.67
C GLU A 50 -1.56 -14.92 18.34
N GLU A 51 -2.45 -15.45 17.49
CA GLU A 51 -2.44 -16.85 17.08
C GLU A 51 -2.76 -16.97 15.59
N MET A 52 -1.86 -17.60 14.83
CA MET A 52 -2.10 -17.93 13.43
C MET A 52 -3.02 -19.15 13.32
N VAL A 53 -4.14 -19.03 12.60
CA VAL A 53 -5.14 -20.11 12.46
C VAL A 53 -5.06 -20.75 11.08
N LEU A 54 -5.28 -19.97 10.03
CA LEU A 54 -5.21 -20.44 8.64
C LEU A 54 -4.64 -19.33 7.73
N PRO A 55 -3.31 -19.30 7.47
CA PRO A 55 -2.63 -18.22 6.73
C PRO A 55 -3.09 -18.02 5.26
N LYS A 56 -3.98 -18.87 4.75
CA LYS A 56 -4.56 -18.76 3.40
C LYS A 56 -6.05 -18.41 3.44
N ALA A 57 -6.63 -18.20 4.61
CA ALA A 57 -8.02 -17.82 4.73
C ALA A 57 -8.20 -16.38 4.25
N GLU A 58 -9.15 -16.19 3.34
CA GLU A 58 -9.59 -14.89 2.86
C GLU A 58 -11.12 -14.89 2.84
N LEU A 59 -11.72 -13.74 3.11
CA LEU A 59 -13.17 -13.55 3.07
C LEU A 59 -13.60 -13.04 1.69
N SER A 60 -14.46 -13.80 1.01
CA SER A 60 -15.04 -13.36 -0.26
C SER A 60 -16.09 -12.26 -0.06
N GLY A 61 -16.37 -11.49 -1.11
CA GLY A 61 -17.45 -10.49 -1.10
C GLY A 61 -18.83 -11.10 -0.83
N GLU A 62 -19.06 -12.33 -1.30
CA GLU A 62 -20.31 -13.07 -1.06
C GLU A 62 -20.44 -13.50 0.40
N GLN A 63 -19.35 -13.98 1.02
CA GLN A 63 -19.34 -14.32 2.44
C GLN A 63 -19.55 -13.08 3.29
N LEU A 64 -18.89 -11.95 2.95
CA LEU A 64 -19.12 -10.68 3.61
C LEU A 64 -20.59 -10.25 3.50
N ALA A 65 -21.16 -10.23 2.29
CA ALA A 65 -22.55 -9.86 2.08
C ALA A 65 -23.52 -10.73 2.90
N LYS A 66 -23.27 -12.04 2.99
CA LYS A 66 -24.04 -12.95 3.85
C LYS A 66 -23.87 -12.62 5.34
N LEU A 67 -22.64 -12.38 5.80
CA LEU A 67 -22.37 -12.02 7.19
C LEU A 67 -23.13 -10.75 7.61
N LEU A 68 -23.20 -9.75 6.73
CA LEU A 68 -23.91 -8.48 6.98
C LEU A 68 -25.43 -8.66 7.22
N THR A 69 -25.98 -9.83 6.90
CA THR A 69 -27.38 -10.19 7.19
C THR A 69 -27.57 -10.90 8.53
N VAL A 70 -26.49 -11.27 9.22
CA VAL A 70 -26.54 -11.94 10.53
C VAL A 70 -26.78 -10.90 11.62
N PRO A 71 -27.90 -10.97 12.36
CA PRO A 71 -28.20 -9.99 13.40
C PRO A 71 -27.31 -10.16 14.63
N GLU A 72 -27.06 -9.07 15.35
CA GLU A 72 -26.37 -9.05 16.64
C GLU A 72 -27.41 -9.01 17.79
N PRO A 73 -27.25 -9.80 18.88
CA PRO A 73 -26.33 -10.92 19.02
C PRO A 73 -26.83 -12.17 18.26
N SER A 74 -25.90 -12.99 17.77
CA SER A 74 -26.18 -14.32 17.22
C SER A 74 -25.18 -15.34 17.77
N ALA A 75 -25.46 -16.64 17.61
CA ALA A 75 -24.50 -17.68 17.95
C ALA A 75 -23.22 -17.57 17.09
N ARG A 76 -22.06 -17.78 17.70
CA ARG A 76 -20.74 -17.83 17.04
C ARG A 76 -20.73 -18.85 15.89
N SER A 77 -21.34 -20.02 16.10
CA SER A 77 -21.45 -21.07 15.08
C SER A 77 -22.13 -20.58 13.80
N LYS A 78 -23.20 -19.78 13.91
CA LYS A 78 -23.92 -19.22 12.77
C LYS A 78 -23.04 -18.30 11.92
N VAL A 79 -22.15 -17.53 12.55
CA VAL A 79 -21.16 -16.72 11.83
C VAL A 79 -20.10 -17.62 11.18
N GLN A 80 -19.58 -18.60 11.92
CA GLN A 80 -18.56 -19.53 11.42
C GLN A 80 -19.04 -20.40 10.25
N GLU A 81 -20.33 -20.69 10.14
CA GLU A 81 -20.92 -21.34 8.95
C GLU A 81 -20.79 -20.48 7.69
N VAL A 82 -20.79 -19.15 7.83
CA VAL A 82 -20.66 -18.21 6.71
C VAL A 82 -19.19 -17.95 6.36
N VAL A 83 -18.39 -17.56 7.37
CA VAL A 83 -17.03 -17.05 7.17
C VAL A 83 -15.95 -18.12 7.27
N LYS A 84 -16.28 -19.30 7.83
CA LYS A 84 -15.34 -20.40 8.13
C LYS A 84 -14.23 -19.95 9.10
N GLN A 85 -13.07 -20.59 9.01
CA GLN A 85 -11.93 -20.30 9.87
C GLN A 85 -11.29 -18.95 9.55
N PRO A 86 -10.86 -18.19 10.56
CA PRO A 86 -10.14 -16.94 10.36
C PRO A 86 -8.72 -17.16 9.86
N TYR A 87 -8.13 -16.07 9.37
CA TYR A 87 -6.71 -16.03 9.08
C TYR A 87 -5.89 -16.17 10.36
N CYS A 88 -6.21 -15.34 11.35
CA CYS A 88 -5.59 -15.37 12.67
C CYS A 88 -6.55 -14.83 13.74
N ARG A 89 -6.23 -15.07 15.00
CA ARG A 89 -6.84 -14.40 16.15
C ARG A 89 -6.00 -13.20 16.56
N LEU A 90 -6.65 -12.09 16.83
CA LEU A 90 -6.02 -10.91 17.41
C LEU A 90 -6.07 -11.01 18.94
N PRO A 91 -5.21 -10.26 19.66
CA PRO A 91 -5.27 -10.17 21.12
C PRO A 91 -6.69 -9.91 21.62
N SER A 92 -7.15 -10.56 22.66
CA SER A 92 -8.49 -10.25 23.20
C SER A 92 -8.54 -8.84 23.82
N LEU A 93 -9.71 -8.21 23.82
CA LEU A 93 -9.93 -6.92 24.49
C LEU A 93 -10.79 -7.10 25.74
N SER A 94 -10.53 -6.31 26.77
CA SER A 94 -11.42 -6.18 27.93
C SER A 94 -11.93 -4.74 27.97
N VAL A 95 -13.16 -4.51 27.51
CA VAL A 95 -13.72 -3.16 27.33
C VAL A 95 -14.47 -2.70 28.59
N ARG A 96 -14.93 -3.64 29.41
CA ARG A 96 -15.71 -3.43 30.64
C ARG A 96 -15.39 -4.55 31.63
N ALA A 97 -15.51 -4.27 32.93
CA ALA A 97 -15.20 -5.23 33.98
C ALA A 97 -15.96 -6.56 33.76
N GLY A 98 -15.24 -7.59 33.29
CA GLY A 98 -15.72 -8.96 33.15
C GLY A 98 -16.04 -9.44 31.73
N ALA A 99 -16.12 -8.59 30.71
CA ALA A 99 -16.37 -9.03 29.34
C ALA A 99 -15.08 -9.09 28.52
N ILE A 100 -14.65 -10.30 28.19
CA ILE A 100 -13.53 -10.56 27.27
C ILE A 100 -14.10 -10.65 25.85
N THR A 101 -13.62 -9.77 24.98
CA THR A 101 -13.96 -9.77 23.55
C THR A 101 -12.84 -10.47 22.79
N GLU A 102 -13.16 -11.65 22.26
CA GLU A 102 -12.32 -12.39 21.32
C GLU A 102 -12.45 -11.79 19.93
N ARG A 103 -11.37 -11.85 19.13
CA ARG A 103 -11.29 -11.14 17.85
C ARG A 103 -10.68 -12.01 16.76
N ASP A 104 -11.50 -12.37 15.78
CA ASP A 104 -11.08 -13.16 14.63
C ASP A 104 -10.87 -12.24 13.42
N ALA A 105 -9.71 -12.33 12.76
CA ALA A 105 -9.34 -11.47 11.64
C ALA A 105 -9.38 -12.20 10.29
N TYR A 106 -9.97 -11.55 9.29
CA TYR A 106 -10.16 -12.07 7.95
C TYR A 106 -9.73 -11.02 6.91
N PRO A 107 -8.66 -11.25 6.12
CA PRO A 107 -8.34 -10.38 5.00
C PRO A 107 -9.43 -10.47 3.93
N LEU A 108 -9.79 -9.34 3.31
CA LEU A 108 -10.77 -9.33 2.23
C LEU A 108 -10.10 -9.76 0.93
N ALA A 109 -10.66 -10.77 0.26
CA ALA A 109 -10.12 -11.31 -1.00
C ALA A 109 -10.05 -10.24 -2.13
N PHE A 110 -10.91 -9.22 -2.05
CA PHE A 110 -11.02 -8.14 -3.04
C PHE A 110 -10.34 -6.83 -2.63
N ASP A 111 -9.86 -6.71 -1.39
CA ASP A 111 -9.10 -5.56 -0.91
C ASP A 111 -7.99 -6.01 0.05
N THR A 112 -6.78 -6.13 -0.49
CA THR A 112 -5.59 -6.64 0.23
C THR A 112 -5.12 -5.75 1.39
N GLN A 113 -5.68 -4.56 1.57
CA GLN A 113 -5.32 -3.67 2.69
C GLN A 113 -6.37 -3.62 3.78
N THR A 114 -7.55 -4.19 3.55
CA THR A 114 -8.67 -4.12 4.48
C THR A 114 -8.98 -5.50 5.02
N TRP A 115 -9.11 -5.57 6.33
CA TRP A 115 -9.43 -6.79 7.06
C TRP A 115 -10.77 -6.60 7.76
N LEU A 116 -11.60 -7.63 7.71
CA LEU A 116 -12.75 -7.75 8.59
C LEU A 116 -12.29 -8.33 9.93
N VAL A 117 -12.66 -7.70 11.02
CA VAL A 117 -12.46 -8.20 12.39
C VAL A 117 -13.82 -8.51 12.98
N ILE A 118 -14.05 -9.77 13.32
CA ILE A 118 -15.29 -10.23 13.96
C ILE A 118 -15.05 -10.32 15.46
N LEU A 119 -16.02 -9.84 16.23
CA LEU A 119 -15.99 -9.76 17.68
C LEU A 119 -16.91 -10.81 18.30
N TYR A 120 -16.38 -11.56 19.27
CA TYR A 120 -17.14 -12.53 20.04
C TYR A 120 -17.01 -12.28 21.54
N GLU A 121 -18.10 -12.50 22.29
CA GLU A 121 -18.09 -12.63 23.75
C GLU A 121 -18.57 -14.05 24.08
N GLY A 122 -17.62 -14.97 24.29
CA GLY A 122 -17.89 -16.41 24.43
C GLY A 122 -18.54 -16.98 23.16
N GLU A 123 -19.74 -17.55 23.30
CA GLU A 123 -20.51 -18.16 22.20
C GLU A 123 -21.34 -17.15 21.40
N ASN A 124 -21.27 -15.85 21.73
CA ASN A 124 -22.06 -14.82 21.07
C ASN A 124 -21.20 -14.00 20.12
N TYR A 125 -21.65 -13.92 18.87
CA TYR A 125 -21.26 -12.86 17.95
C TYR A 125 -21.85 -11.53 18.43
N VAL A 126 -20.98 -10.54 18.64
CA VAL A 126 -21.34 -9.22 19.16
C VAL A 126 -21.04 -8.07 18.18
N GLY A 127 -20.53 -8.40 17.00
CA GLY A 127 -20.39 -7.45 15.90
C GLY A 127 -19.09 -7.58 15.12
N TYR A 128 -18.83 -6.60 14.26
CA TYR A 128 -17.66 -6.58 13.38
C TYR A 128 -17.15 -5.15 13.14
N GLY A 129 -15.92 -5.05 12.66
CA GLY A 129 -15.34 -3.80 12.18
C GLY A 129 -14.33 -4.03 11.07
N PHE A 130 -14.06 -2.99 10.30
CA PHE A 130 -12.99 -3.01 9.31
C PHE A 130 -11.73 -2.37 9.87
N LYS A 131 -10.58 -3.00 9.63
CA LYS A 131 -9.29 -2.50 10.08
C LYS A 131 -8.26 -2.57 8.96
N ARG A 132 -7.38 -1.57 8.94
CA ARG A 132 -6.11 -1.60 8.21
C ARG A 132 -5.00 -1.70 9.26
N PHE A 133 -4.10 -2.65 9.06
CA PHE A 133 -2.94 -2.85 9.92
C PHE A 133 -1.70 -2.19 9.30
#